data_AF-A0A0T5VUQ8-F1
#
_entry.id   AF-A0A0T5VUQ8-F1
#
_cell.length_a   1.000
_cell.length_b   1.000
_cell.length_c   1.000
_cell.angle_alpha   90.00
_cell.angle_beta   90.00
_cell.angle_gamma   90.00
#
_symmetry.space_group_name_H-M   'P 1'
#
loop_
_entity.id
_entity.type
_entity.pdbx_description
1 polymer ?
#
loop_
_entity_poly.entity_id
_entity_poly.type
_entity_poly.pdbx_seq_one_letter_code
_entity_poly.pdbx_strand_id
1 'polypeptide(L)'
;MKTSNKLLIGLAIALLIIPLTVMILIAKVNRIDNKTYNKMLMGAETTDGAAGRYIKKYPVQAFQNVVINGSESSYLNIKIIANDKFLFKATNDLAPYIEYKVDKDGKLHISLKAERNYQHGTLLIFSPNLKGITFNNVSIDALSANTDSLNVEITRGINFKFGEGMKIKNLSLTKKTTYDPKYVVIPDITIEDAKIENLRVDINSGYLTINNTPLRNVDLKVKDAKAEFKNEENKNIGPIETLSLNSIGKNDVNFQHIKINAAKGNLSDETTIQIPTVNLKQLIK
;
A
#
# COMPACT_ATOMS: atom_id res chain seq x y z
N MET A 1 31.00 14.60 56.54
CA MET A 1 30.06 13.46 56.36
C MET A 1 30.74 12.17 56.78
N LYS A 2 30.14 11.41 57.71
CA LYS A 2 30.64 10.10 58.15
C LYS A 2 30.73 9.15 56.94
N THR A 3 31.76 8.32 56.87
CA THR A 3 32.05 7.39 55.76
C THR A 3 30.84 6.53 55.36
N SER A 4 30.00 6.18 56.34
CA SER A 4 28.72 5.48 56.14
C SER A 4 27.74 6.22 55.21
N ASN A 5 27.58 7.53 55.33
CA ASN A 5 26.68 8.30 54.46
C ASN A 5 27.20 8.40 53.02
N LYS A 6 28.52 8.38 52.83
CA LYS A 6 29.13 8.37 51.48
C LYS A 6 28.95 7.01 50.80
N LEU A 7 29.06 5.93 51.58
CA LEU A 7 28.82 4.57 51.08
C LEU A 7 27.34 4.36 50.72
N LEU A 8 26.43 4.86 51.55
CA LEU A 8 24.98 4.75 51.31
C LEU A 8 24.55 5.53 50.06
N ILE A 9 25.10 6.73 49.86
CA ILE A 9 24.86 7.54 48.64
C ILE A 9 25.47 6.85 47.41
N GLY A 10 26.69 6.33 47.51
CA GLY A 10 27.34 5.58 46.42
C GLY A 10 26.54 4.33 46.02
N LEU A 11 26.00 3.60 46.99
CA LEU A 11 25.15 2.43 46.75
C LEU A 11 23.82 2.81 46.09
N ALA A 12 23.18 3.89 46.55
CA ALA A 12 21.94 4.41 45.96
C ALA A 12 22.14 4.86 44.50
N ILE A 13 23.27 5.52 44.21
CA ILE A 13 23.65 5.92 42.85
C ILE A 13 23.88 4.68 41.97
N ALA A 14 24.60 3.67 42.45
CA ALA A 14 24.86 2.44 41.70
C ALA A 14 23.57 1.67 41.39
N LEU A 15 22.65 1.57 42.36
CA LEU A 15 21.35 0.90 42.20
C LEU A 15 20.41 1.60 41.22
N LEU A 16 20.58 2.91 40.98
CA LEU A 16 19.79 3.64 39.98
C LEU A 16 20.48 3.66 38.61
N ILE A 17 21.78 3.96 38.57
CA ILE A 17 22.52 4.11 37.31
C ILE A 17 22.65 2.78 36.57
N ILE A 18 22.89 1.67 37.26
CA ILE A 18 23.11 0.38 36.59
C ILE A 18 21.83 -0.11 35.88
N PRO A 19 20.64 -0.14 36.51
CA PRO A 19 19.41 -0.52 35.81
C PRO A 19 19.06 0.44 34.66
N LEU A 20 19.23 1.76 34.86
CA LEU A 20 18.98 2.75 33.81
C LEU A 20 19.92 2.59 32.62
N THR A 21 21.21 2.38 32.84
CA THR A 21 22.19 2.17 31.77
C THR A 21 21.95 0.86 31.03
N VAL A 22 21.58 -0.22 31.74
CA VAL A 22 21.18 -1.49 31.11
C VAL A 22 19.89 -1.32 30.30
N MET A 23 18.87 -0.62 30.81
CA MET A 23 17.66 -0.29 30.03
C MET A 23 17.97 0.55 28.79
N ILE A 24 18.84 1.55 28.90
CA ILE A 24 19.28 2.40 27.77
C ILE A 24 20.02 1.56 26.74
N LEU A 25 20.91 0.65 27.16
CA LEU A 25 21.63 -0.24 26.27
C LEU A 25 20.68 -1.21 25.57
N ILE A 26 19.74 -1.83 26.29
CA ILE A 26 18.72 -2.72 25.71
C ILE A 26 17.83 -1.94 24.74
N ALA A 27 17.40 -0.73 25.11
CA ALA A 27 16.59 0.15 24.24
C ALA A 27 17.36 0.60 22.99
N LYS A 28 18.66 0.87 23.10
CA LYS A 28 19.53 1.27 21.98
C LYS A 28 19.88 0.08 21.06
N VAL A 29 20.04 -1.12 21.61
CA VAL A 29 20.27 -2.36 20.84
C VAL A 29 18.98 -2.84 20.15
N ASN A 30 17.81 -2.56 20.74
CA ASN A 30 16.52 -2.97 20.19
C ASN A 30 15.83 -1.88 19.34
N ARG A 31 16.18 -0.60 19.47
CA ARG A 31 15.73 0.45 18.52
C ARG A 31 16.52 0.33 17.23
N ILE A 32 15.88 -0.23 16.22
CA ILE A 32 16.33 -0.10 14.84
C ILE A 32 15.97 1.33 14.41
N ASP A 33 16.97 2.15 14.08
CA ASP A 33 16.69 3.43 13.44
C ASP A 33 16.15 3.21 12.02
N ASN A 34 15.40 4.18 11.49
CA ASN A 34 14.78 4.06 10.16
C ASN A 34 15.81 3.78 9.05
N LYS A 35 17.05 4.26 9.21
CA LYS A 35 18.13 4.06 8.23
C LYS A 35 18.60 2.60 8.20
N THR A 36 18.73 1.98 9.36
CA THR A 36 19.09 0.58 9.55
C THR A 36 17.94 -0.33 9.13
N TYR A 37 16.70 0.04 9.45
CA TYR A 37 15.49 -0.66 9.00
C TYR A 37 15.39 -0.68 7.47
N ASN A 38 15.58 0.48 6.82
CA ASN A 38 15.59 0.59 5.37
C ASN A 38 16.74 -0.21 4.74
N LYS A 39 17.94 -0.14 5.31
CA LYS A 39 19.10 -0.93 4.83
C LYS A 39 18.87 -2.44 4.97
N MET A 40 18.19 -2.88 6.04
CA MET A 40 17.79 -4.27 6.25
C MET A 40 16.75 -4.72 5.23
N LEU A 41 15.71 -3.92 4.98
CA LEU A 41 14.71 -4.20 3.94
C LEU A 41 15.36 -4.30 2.56
N MET A 42 16.23 -3.34 2.20
CA MET A 42 16.99 -3.38 0.95
C MET A 42 17.86 -4.64 0.82
N GLY A 43 18.51 -5.07 1.91
CA GLY A 43 19.28 -6.33 1.91
C GLY A 43 18.40 -7.57 1.74
N ALA A 44 17.18 -7.54 2.28
CA ALA A 44 16.22 -8.64 2.24
C ALA A 44 15.45 -8.75 0.91
N GLU A 45 15.57 -7.76 0.03
CA GLU A 45 15.05 -7.79 -1.35
C GLU A 45 15.80 -8.77 -2.26
N THR A 46 16.89 -9.37 -1.78
CA THR A 46 17.57 -10.50 -2.44
C THR A 46 17.11 -11.82 -1.81
N THR A 47 17.01 -12.90 -2.59
CA THR A 47 16.50 -14.17 -2.06
C THR A 47 17.41 -14.83 -1.02
N ASP A 48 18.71 -14.51 -1.09
CA ASP A 48 19.78 -15.07 -0.24
C ASP A 48 20.32 -14.05 0.78
N GLY A 49 19.90 -12.78 0.71
CA GLY A 49 20.19 -11.77 1.72
C GLY A 49 19.64 -12.20 3.08
N ALA A 50 20.48 -12.06 4.10
CA ALA A 50 20.33 -12.72 5.40
C ALA A 50 18.86 -12.79 5.86
N ALA A 51 18.32 -14.00 5.85
CA ALA A 51 17.22 -14.38 6.73
C ALA A 51 17.78 -14.29 8.17
N GLY A 52 17.83 -13.06 8.69
CA GLY A 52 18.46 -12.72 9.96
C GLY A 52 17.45 -12.41 11.05
N ARG A 53 17.95 -11.85 12.16
CA ARG A 53 17.24 -11.45 13.40
C ARG A 53 15.94 -10.64 13.22
N TYR A 54 15.64 -10.15 12.01
CA TYR A 54 14.56 -9.19 11.76
C TYR A 54 13.56 -9.60 10.67
N ILE A 55 13.86 -10.61 9.85
CA ILE A 55 12.99 -11.03 8.74
C ILE A 55 12.92 -12.56 8.67
N LYS A 56 11.70 -13.09 8.59
CA LYS A 56 11.44 -14.52 8.41
C LYS A 56 11.10 -14.80 6.93
N LYS A 57 11.71 -15.86 6.40
CA LYS A 57 11.55 -16.33 5.01
C LYS A 57 10.58 -17.52 4.96
N TYR A 58 9.70 -17.51 3.96
CA TYR A 58 8.71 -18.54 3.71
C TYR A 58 8.80 -18.99 2.25
N PRO A 59 9.59 -20.03 1.95
CA PRO A 59 9.54 -20.68 0.64
C PRO A 59 8.14 -21.27 0.42
N VAL A 60 7.57 -21.06 -0.76
CA VAL A 60 6.24 -21.57 -1.11
C VAL A 60 6.23 -22.19 -2.50
N GLN A 61 5.18 -22.94 -2.80
CA GLN A 61 4.93 -23.44 -4.15
C GLN A 61 4.70 -22.28 -5.13
N ALA A 62 4.75 -22.57 -6.43
CA ALA A 62 4.52 -21.56 -7.47
C ALA A 62 3.15 -20.89 -7.33
N PHE A 63 3.11 -19.57 -7.50
CA PHE A 63 1.88 -18.79 -7.44
C PHE A 63 1.93 -17.60 -8.39
N GLN A 64 0.77 -17.21 -8.90
CA GLN A 64 0.60 -16.03 -9.77
C GLN A 64 -0.33 -14.99 -9.17
N ASN A 65 -1.03 -15.32 -8.09
CA ASN A 65 -1.92 -14.41 -7.38
C ASN A 65 -1.68 -14.51 -5.88
N VAL A 66 -1.91 -13.41 -5.17
CA VAL A 66 -1.85 -13.36 -3.71
C VAL A 66 -3.19 -12.87 -3.16
N VAL A 67 -3.66 -13.50 -2.09
CA VAL A 67 -4.81 -13.03 -1.31
C VAL A 67 -4.32 -12.77 0.11
N ILE A 68 -4.46 -11.53 0.57
CA ILE A 68 -4.13 -11.13 1.93
C ILE A 68 -5.42 -10.91 2.70
N ASN A 69 -5.62 -11.72 3.73
CA ASN A 69 -6.73 -11.62 4.66
C ASN A 69 -6.21 -11.10 6.00
N GLY A 70 -6.85 -10.06 6.55
CA GLY A 70 -6.50 -9.57 7.87
C GLY A 70 -7.69 -9.04 8.64
N SER A 71 -7.41 -8.02 9.46
CA SER A 71 -8.36 -7.33 10.32
C SER A 71 -8.37 -5.83 10.01
N GLU A 72 -9.40 -5.11 10.49
CA GLU A 72 -9.48 -3.64 10.37
C GLU A 72 -8.25 -2.92 10.96
N SER A 73 -7.53 -3.59 11.86
CA SER A 73 -6.30 -3.12 12.49
C SER A 73 -5.00 -3.59 11.81
N SER A 74 -5.08 -4.12 10.60
CA SER A 74 -3.91 -4.56 9.83
C SER A 74 -3.41 -3.44 8.92
N TYR A 75 -2.18 -2.98 9.15
CA TYR A 75 -1.52 -1.91 8.41
C TYR A 75 -0.21 -2.44 7.82
N LEU A 76 -0.18 -2.65 6.51
CA LEU A 76 0.93 -3.37 5.87
C LEU A 76 1.68 -2.49 4.88
N ASN A 77 3.00 -2.64 4.91
CA ASN A 77 3.86 -2.24 3.81
C ASN A 77 4.10 -3.47 2.92
N ILE A 78 3.91 -3.35 1.61
CA ILE A 78 4.03 -4.47 0.69
C ILE A 78 4.97 -4.11 -0.44
N LYS A 79 5.92 -5.00 -0.71
CA LYS A 79 6.82 -4.89 -1.86
C LYS A 79 6.76 -6.16 -2.69
N ILE A 80 6.40 -6.00 -3.95
CA ILE A 80 6.35 -7.06 -4.95
C ILE A 80 7.66 -7.02 -5.74
N ILE A 81 8.36 -8.15 -5.79
CA ILE A 81 9.71 -8.27 -6.34
C ILE A 81 9.67 -9.35 -7.42
N ALA A 82 9.94 -8.95 -8.66
CA ALA A 82 10.12 -9.89 -9.75
C ALA A 82 11.35 -10.76 -9.48
N ASN A 83 11.16 -12.06 -9.32
CA ASN A 83 12.23 -13.01 -9.02
C ASN A 83 11.87 -14.42 -9.50
N ASP A 84 12.86 -15.20 -9.92
CA ASP A 84 12.71 -16.58 -10.39
C ASP A 84 12.23 -17.55 -9.29
N LYS A 85 12.42 -17.22 -8.01
CA LYS A 85 11.98 -18.01 -6.87
C LYS A 85 10.60 -17.56 -6.37
N PHE A 86 9.78 -18.53 -5.96
CA PHE A 86 8.52 -18.30 -5.29
C PHE A 86 8.69 -18.35 -3.77
N LEU A 87 8.61 -17.19 -3.13
CA LEU A 87 8.65 -17.08 -1.68
C LEU A 87 8.00 -15.78 -1.23
N PHE A 88 7.70 -15.68 0.05
CA PHE A 88 7.49 -14.39 0.68
C PHE A 88 8.38 -14.26 1.91
N LYS A 89 8.65 -13.02 2.31
CA LYS A 89 9.32 -12.70 3.56
C LYS A 89 8.45 -11.73 4.35
N ALA A 90 8.52 -11.84 5.67
CA ALA A 90 7.82 -10.94 6.57
C ALA A 90 8.79 -10.43 7.65
N THR A 91 8.57 -9.20 8.11
CA THR A 91 9.25 -8.70 9.32
C THR A 91 8.91 -9.57 10.52
N ASN A 92 9.85 -9.73 11.45
CA ASN A 92 9.67 -10.62 12.60
C ASN A 92 8.54 -10.20 13.55
N ASP A 93 8.12 -8.93 13.52
CA ASP A 93 6.94 -8.47 14.27
C ASP A 93 5.62 -8.98 13.66
N LEU A 94 5.59 -9.19 12.34
CA LEU A 94 4.41 -9.69 11.62
C LEU A 94 4.41 -11.22 11.52
N ALA A 95 5.60 -11.81 11.37
CA ALA A 95 5.80 -13.22 11.06
C ALA A 95 5.12 -14.25 12.01
N PRO A 96 5.05 -14.05 13.33
CA PRO A 96 4.34 -14.95 14.25
C PRO A 96 2.84 -15.02 13.99
N TYR A 97 2.27 -14.00 13.37
CA TYR A 97 0.84 -13.84 13.14
C TYR A 97 0.40 -14.24 11.74
N ILE A 98 1.31 -14.74 10.92
CA ILE A 98 1.01 -15.17 9.55
C ILE A 98 0.68 -16.65 9.52
N GLU A 99 -0.47 -16.98 8.95
CA GLU A 99 -0.79 -18.29 8.38
C GLU A 99 -0.78 -18.19 6.86
N TYR A 100 -0.29 -19.22 6.18
CA TYR A 100 -0.23 -19.21 4.73
C TYR A 100 -0.49 -20.58 4.11
N LYS A 101 -1.02 -20.57 2.89
CA LYS A 101 -1.16 -21.76 2.04
C LYS A 101 -1.19 -21.35 0.57
N VAL A 102 -0.69 -22.20 -0.30
CA VAL A 102 -0.95 -22.09 -1.75
C VAL A 102 -2.10 -23.02 -2.06
N ASP A 103 -3.15 -22.50 -2.72
CA ASP A 103 -4.29 -23.32 -3.13
C ASP A 103 -4.03 -24.05 -4.46
N LYS A 104 -4.98 -24.91 -4.85
CA LYS A 104 -4.89 -25.69 -6.10
C LYS A 104 -4.94 -24.82 -7.37
N ASP A 105 -5.42 -23.58 -7.25
CA ASP A 105 -5.52 -22.62 -8.36
C ASP A 105 -4.25 -21.75 -8.48
N GLY A 106 -3.21 -22.02 -7.68
CA GLY A 106 -1.96 -21.28 -7.69
C GLY A 106 -2.07 -19.89 -7.07
N LYS A 107 -2.96 -19.72 -6.08
CA LYS A 107 -3.07 -18.50 -5.27
C LYS A 107 -2.40 -18.71 -3.91
N LEU A 108 -1.49 -17.81 -3.56
CA LEU A 108 -0.92 -17.74 -2.23
C LEU A 108 -1.89 -16.97 -1.31
N HIS A 109 -2.45 -17.66 -0.32
CA HIS A 109 -3.25 -17.06 0.75
C HIS A 109 -2.34 -16.74 1.92
N ILE A 110 -2.36 -15.50 2.38
CA ILE A 110 -1.68 -15.01 3.58
C ILE A 110 -2.77 -14.48 4.51
N SER A 111 -2.95 -15.11 5.67
CA SER A 111 -3.93 -14.70 6.68
C SER A 111 -3.22 -14.19 7.93
N LEU A 112 -3.64 -13.03 8.41
CA LEU A 112 -3.17 -12.45 9.67
C LEU A 112 -4.10 -12.85 10.82
N LYS A 113 -3.55 -13.50 11.83
CA LYS A 113 -4.29 -13.93 13.03
C LYS A 113 -4.79 -12.71 13.80
N ALA A 114 -6.07 -12.64 14.17
CA ALA A 114 -6.68 -11.49 14.86
C ALA A 114 -6.29 -11.35 16.36
N GLU A 115 -5.11 -11.83 16.76
CA GLU A 115 -4.69 -11.93 18.16
C GLU A 115 -4.21 -10.58 18.76
N ARG A 116 -4.17 -9.49 17.98
CA ARG A 116 -3.79 -8.15 18.44
C ARG A 116 -4.65 -7.05 17.83
N ASN A 117 -4.82 -5.98 18.61
CA ASN A 117 -5.52 -4.75 18.22
C ASN A 117 -4.81 -3.92 17.15
N TYR A 118 -3.53 -4.19 16.84
CA TYR A 118 -2.77 -3.48 15.81
C TYR A 118 -1.67 -4.39 15.23
N GLN A 119 -1.74 -4.64 13.93
CA GLN A 119 -0.79 -5.49 13.21
C GLN A 119 -0.11 -4.64 12.16
N HIS A 120 1.18 -4.35 12.38
CA HIS A 120 1.99 -3.59 11.43
C HIS A 120 3.24 -4.36 11.03
N GLY A 121 3.63 -4.25 9.77
CA GLY A 121 4.85 -4.87 9.28
C GLY A 121 5.03 -4.76 7.78
N THR A 122 6.09 -5.41 7.28
CA THR A 122 6.41 -5.42 5.86
C THR A 122 6.34 -6.84 5.30
N LEU A 123 5.65 -7.00 4.17
CA LEU A 123 5.65 -8.21 3.35
C LEU A 123 6.44 -7.97 2.08
N LEU A 124 7.42 -8.85 1.81
CA LEU A 124 8.16 -8.91 0.57
C LEU A 124 7.68 -10.14 -0.21
N ILE A 125 7.07 -9.96 -1.37
CA ILE A 125 6.47 -11.04 -2.16
C ILE A 125 7.33 -11.25 -3.41
N PHE A 126 7.84 -12.45 -3.61
CA PHE A 126 8.72 -12.82 -4.72
C PHE A 126 8.01 -13.79 -5.66
N SER A 127 7.88 -13.39 -6.91
CA SER A 127 7.31 -14.21 -7.99
C SER A 127 7.80 -13.67 -9.34
N PRO A 128 8.05 -14.52 -10.35
CA PRO A 128 8.58 -14.06 -11.64
C PRO A 128 7.55 -13.22 -12.40
N ASN A 129 6.26 -13.51 -12.21
CA ASN A 129 5.18 -12.81 -12.87
C ASN A 129 3.91 -12.86 -11.99
N LEU A 130 3.86 -12.01 -10.97
CA LEU A 130 2.66 -11.84 -10.16
C LEU A 130 1.61 -11.08 -10.97
N LYS A 131 0.48 -11.75 -11.24
CA LYS A 131 -0.65 -11.20 -12.01
C LYS A 131 -1.60 -10.38 -11.16
N GLY A 132 -1.78 -10.73 -9.90
CA GLY A 132 -2.76 -10.08 -9.05
C GLY A 132 -2.52 -10.19 -7.55
N ILE A 133 -3.04 -9.21 -6.83
CA ILE A 133 -3.10 -9.17 -5.38
C ILE A 133 -4.49 -8.72 -4.92
N THR A 134 -5.07 -9.46 -3.98
CA THR A 134 -6.36 -9.15 -3.38
C THR A 134 -6.17 -8.81 -1.90
N PHE A 135 -6.72 -7.67 -1.48
CA PHE A 135 -6.73 -7.17 -0.12
C PHE A 135 -8.12 -7.33 0.49
N ASN A 136 -8.22 -8.20 1.50
CA ASN A 136 -9.45 -8.45 2.22
C ASN A 136 -9.28 -8.08 3.69
N ASN A 137 -9.92 -6.97 4.06
CA ASN A 137 -9.95 -6.42 5.40
C ASN A 137 -8.54 -6.06 5.91
N VAL A 138 -7.78 -5.31 5.12
CA VAL A 138 -6.45 -4.80 5.47
C VAL A 138 -6.30 -3.37 4.96
N SER A 139 -5.46 -2.58 5.62
CA SER A 139 -5.00 -1.28 5.15
C SER A 139 -3.55 -1.38 4.71
N ILE A 140 -3.19 -0.65 3.66
CA ILE A 140 -1.87 -0.66 3.03
C ILE A 140 -1.24 0.72 3.14
N ASP A 141 -0.20 0.82 3.97
CA ASP A 141 0.54 2.07 4.19
C ASP A 141 1.46 2.41 3.01
N ALA A 142 1.94 1.38 2.31
CA ALA A 142 2.68 1.52 1.07
C ALA A 142 2.67 0.22 0.27
N LEU A 143 2.25 0.29 -1.00
CA LEU A 143 2.44 -0.74 -2.00
C LEU A 143 3.51 -0.31 -3.00
N SER A 144 4.48 -1.18 -3.24
CA SER A 144 5.52 -1.00 -4.26
C SER A 144 5.66 -2.25 -5.12
N ALA A 145 5.91 -2.06 -6.40
CA ALA A 145 6.04 -3.14 -7.37
C ALA A 145 6.79 -2.64 -8.61
N ASN A 146 7.60 -3.51 -9.21
CA ASN A 146 8.25 -3.27 -10.48
C ASN A 146 7.91 -4.43 -11.43
N THR A 147 6.83 -4.28 -12.19
CA THR A 147 6.26 -5.34 -13.05
C THR A 147 5.52 -4.73 -14.24
N ASP A 148 5.36 -5.46 -15.34
CA ASP A 148 4.64 -4.96 -16.51
C ASP A 148 3.15 -4.76 -16.24
N SER A 149 2.54 -5.64 -15.45
CA SER A 149 1.11 -5.57 -15.15
C SER A 149 0.80 -6.06 -13.74
N LEU A 150 -0.17 -5.43 -13.08
CA LEU A 150 -0.70 -5.89 -11.81
C LEU A 150 -2.20 -5.60 -11.72
N ASN A 151 -2.94 -6.60 -11.29
CA ASN A 151 -4.34 -6.43 -10.88
C ASN A 151 -4.39 -6.30 -9.35
N VAL A 152 -4.98 -5.22 -8.85
CA VAL A 152 -5.18 -4.99 -7.43
C VAL A 152 -6.67 -4.97 -7.14
N GLU A 153 -7.13 -5.92 -6.34
CA GLU A 153 -8.50 -5.98 -5.88
C GLU A 153 -8.56 -5.64 -4.39
N ILE A 154 -9.38 -4.66 -4.05
CA ILE A 154 -9.66 -4.28 -2.67
C ILE A 154 -11.11 -4.67 -2.39
N THR A 155 -11.32 -5.66 -1.54
CA THR A 155 -12.66 -6.03 -1.08
C THR A 155 -13.05 -5.19 0.13
N ARG A 156 -12.19 -5.19 1.17
CA ARG A 156 -12.41 -4.43 2.40
C ARG A 156 -11.09 -3.85 2.91
N GLY A 157 -11.14 -2.68 3.52
CA GLY A 157 -9.99 -1.94 4.04
C GLY A 157 -10.26 -0.44 4.03
N ILE A 158 -9.45 0.32 4.77
CA ILE A 158 -9.69 1.75 5.01
C ILE A 158 -8.73 2.62 4.21
N ASN A 159 -7.44 2.30 4.21
CA ASN A 159 -6.42 3.14 3.61
C ASN A 159 -5.54 2.33 2.66
N PHE A 160 -5.27 2.85 1.47
CA PHE A 160 -4.37 2.22 0.49
C PHE A 160 -3.48 3.25 -0.18
N LYS A 161 -2.17 3.18 0.08
CA LYS A 161 -1.20 4.07 -0.56
C LYS A 161 -0.31 3.33 -1.56
N PHE A 162 -0.23 3.86 -2.77
CA PHE A 162 0.60 3.41 -3.88
C PHE A 162 1.62 4.52 -4.16
N GLY A 163 2.88 4.32 -3.78
CA GLY A 163 3.88 5.40 -3.79
C GLY A 163 4.91 5.31 -4.91
N GLU A 164 5.99 6.10 -4.79
CA GLU A 164 7.15 6.16 -5.72
C GLU A 164 7.78 4.80 -6.06
N GLY A 165 7.65 3.82 -5.16
CA GLY A 165 8.13 2.45 -5.39
C GLY A 165 7.32 1.67 -6.43
N MET A 166 6.22 2.22 -6.94
CA MET A 166 5.37 1.63 -7.96
C MET A 166 5.86 2.03 -9.36
N LYS A 167 6.34 1.05 -10.12
CA LYS A 167 6.77 1.18 -11.52
C LYS A 167 6.07 0.09 -12.33
N ILE A 168 4.94 0.44 -12.93
CA ILE A 168 4.07 -0.51 -13.62
C ILE A 168 3.63 0.03 -14.97
N LYS A 169 3.62 -0.81 -16.01
CA LYS A 169 3.05 -0.39 -17.29
C LYS A 169 1.52 -0.40 -17.26
N ASN A 170 0.90 -1.46 -16.73
CA ASN A 170 -0.56 -1.61 -16.68
C ASN A 170 -1.05 -1.93 -15.26
N LEU A 171 -1.70 -0.96 -14.60
CA LEU A 171 -2.34 -1.15 -13.31
C LEU A 171 -3.86 -1.25 -13.51
N SER A 172 -4.45 -2.35 -13.05
CA SER A 172 -5.90 -2.47 -12.91
C SER A 172 -6.25 -2.46 -11.43
N LEU A 173 -6.98 -1.45 -10.98
CA LEU A 173 -7.44 -1.28 -9.61
C LEU A 173 -8.95 -1.52 -9.57
N THR A 174 -9.38 -2.44 -8.72
CA THR A 174 -10.81 -2.69 -8.48
C THR A 174 -11.10 -2.60 -7.00
N LYS A 175 -12.02 -1.72 -6.60
CA LYS A 175 -12.59 -1.69 -5.27
C LYS A 175 -14.01 -2.21 -5.35
N LYS A 176 -14.29 -3.31 -4.64
CA LYS A 176 -15.63 -3.89 -4.49
C LYS A 176 -16.09 -3.73 -3.04
N THR A 177 -16.60 -2.55 -2.70
CA THR A 177 -17.30 -2.32 -1.43
C THR A 177 -18.72 -2.87 -1.52
N THR A 178 -19.13 -3.65 -0.53
CA THR A 178 -20.53 -3.73 -0.14
C THR A 178 -20.77 -2.56 0.81
N TYR A 179 -21.33 -1.47 0.32
CA TYR A 179 -21.69 -0.32 1.15
C TYR A 179 -22.65 -0.80 2.25
N ASP A 180 -22.22 -0.73 3.51
CA ASP A 180 -23.11 -0.81 4.65
C ASP A 180 -23.09 0.58 5.30
N PRO A 181 -24.24 1.29 5.34
CA PRO A 181 -24.36 2.65 5.84
C PRO A 181 -23.96 2.81 7.32
N LYS A 182 -23.69 1.72 8.05
CA LYS A 182 -23.14 1.75 9.42
C LYS A 182 -21.64 2.03 9.47
N TYR A 183 -20.91 1.87 8.37
CA TYR A 183 -19.48 2.17 8.32
C TYR A 183 -19.28 3.67 8.02
N VAL A 184 -18.87 4.41 9.07
CA VAL A 184 -18.62 5.87 9.01
C VAL A 184 -17.35 6.21 8.22
N VAL A 185 -16.48 5.23 7.99
CA VAL A 185 -15.17 5.44 7.36
C VAL A 185 -15.23 5.13 5.87
N ILE A 186 -15.05 6.17 5.06
CA ILE A 186 -14.96 6.06 3.61
C ILE A 186 -13.54 5.60 3.26
N PRO A 187 -13.36 4.49 2.52
CA PRO A 187 -12.04 4.04 2.12
C PRO A 187 -11.33 5.07 1.23
N ASP A 188 -10.07 5.35 1.54
CA ASP A 188 -9.20 6.21 0.74
C ASP A 188 -8.15 5.38 0.00
N ILE A 189 -7.98 5.67 -1.28
CA ILE A 189 -6.97 5.09 -2.15
C ILE A 189 -6.15 6.24 -2.72
N THR A 190 -4.88 6.32 -2.33
CA THR A 190 -3.96 7.36 -2.78
C THR A 190 -2.87 6.73 -3.66
N ILE A 191 -2.75 7.22 -4.90
CA ILE A 191 -1.61 6.95 -5.79
C ILE A 191 -0.78 8.23 -5.89
N GLU A 192 0.47 8.20 -5.46
CA GLU A 192 1.30 9.40 -5.32
C GLU A 192 2.71 9.14 -5.86
N ASP A 193 3.13 9.98 -6.82
CA ASP A 193 4.47 9.94 -7.44
C ASP A 193 4.85 8.55 -8.03
N ALA A 194 3.85 7.73 -8.34
CA ALA A 194 4.03 6.42 -8.98
C ALA A 194 4.38 6.58 -10.47
N LYS A 195 4.99 5.56 -11.08
CA LYS A 195 5.21 5.50 -12.54
C LYS A 195 4.26 4.47 -13.14
N ILE A 196 3.14 4.92 -13.70
CA ILE A 196 2.08 4.08 -14.25
C ILE A 196 1.78 4.48 -15.70
N GLU A 197 1.97 3.63 -16.71
CA GLU A 197 1.62 4.04 -18.09
C GLU A 197 0.10 4.02 -18.33
N ASN A 198 -0.55 2.91 -17.97
CA ASN A 198 -1.97 2.67 -18.20
C ASN A 198 -2.65 2.33 -16.89
N LEU A 199 -3.70 3.08 -16.57
CA LEU A 199 -4.47 2.92 -15.35
C LEU A 199 -5.93 2.57 -15.70
N ARG A 200 -6.38 1.42 -15.22
CA ARG A 200 -7.79 1.03 -15.22
C ARG A 200 -8.29 1.03 -13.79
N VAL A 201 -9.42 1.68 -13.55
CA VAL A 201 -10.05 1.80 -12.23
C VAL A 201 -11.50 1.40 -12.33
N ASP A 202 -11.94 0.55 -11.41
CA ASP A 202 -13.35 0.22 -11.18
C ASP A 202 -13.63 0.30 -9.68
N ILE A 203 -14.24 1.40 -9.24
CA ILE A 203 -14.49 1.67 -7.82
C ILE A 203 -15.98 1.86 -7.58
N ASN A 204 -16.53 1.05 -6.68
CA ASN A 204 -17.85 1.27 -6.10
C ASN A 204 -17.73 1.78 -4.65
N SER A 205 -18.01 3.07 -4.45
CA SER A 205 -17.79 3.79 -3.20
C SER A 205 -16.31 3.89 -2.76
N GLY A 206 -15.98 4.96 -2.05
CA GLY A 206 -14.62 5.30 -1.65
C GLY A 206 -14.08 6.51 -2.41
N TYR A 207 -12.91 6.96 -1.98
CA TYR A 207 -12.19 8.10 -2.54
C TYR A 207 -10.90 7.61 -3.20
N LEU A 208 -10.69 8.02 -4.45
CA LEU A 208 -9.46 7.84 -5.18
C LEU A 208 -8.77 9.19 -5.34
N THR A 209 -7.53 9.29 -4.90
CA THR A 209 -6.67 10.44 -5.12
C THR A 209 -5.45 10.01 -5.93
N ILE A 210 -5.17 10.70 -7.01
CA ILE A 210 -4.01 10.46 -7.88
C ILE A 210 -3.22 11.75 -7.96
N ASN A 211 -2.03 11.72 -7.36
CA ASN A 211 -1.13 12.86 -7.27
C ASN A 211 0.13 12.62 -8.08
N ASN A 212 0.51 13.60 -8.89
CA ASN A 212 1.83 13.69 -9.53
C ASN A 212 2.27 12.43 -10.31
N THR A 213 1.30 11.67 -10.82
CA THR A 213 1.54 10.37 -11.44
C THR A 213 1.42 10.54 -12.96
N PRO A 214 2.51 10.39 -13.74
CA PRO A 214 2.39 10.35 -15.20
C PRO A 214 1.48 9.19 -15.59
N LEU A 215 0.49 9.46 -16.44
CA LEU A 215 -0.47 8.50 -16.95
C LEU A 215 -0.66 8.78 -18.44
N ARG A 216 -0.57 7.74 -19.28
CA ARG A 216 -0.83 7.84 -20.72
C ARG A 216 -2.30 7.54 -21.03
N ASN A 217 -2.83 6.45 -20.49
CA ASN A 217 -4.22 6.04 -20.71
C ASN A 217 -4.92 5.79 -19.38
N VAL A 218 -6.14 6.32 -19.24
CA VAL A 218 -6.98 6.17 -18.05
C VAL A 218 -8.34 5.63 -18.46
N ASP A 219 -8.74 4.49 -17.89
CA ASP A 219 -10.09 3.94 -17.97
C ASP A 219 -10.70 3.95 -16.57
N LEU A 220 -11.55 4.93 -16.30
CA LEU A 220 -12.14 5.22 -15.00
C LEU A 220 -13.63 4.84 -15.00
N LYS A 221 -13.97 3.85 -14.18
CA LYS A 221 -15.34 3.49 -13.85
C LYS A 221 -15.59 3.79 -12.38
N VAL A 222 -16.52 4.69 -12.12
CA VAL A 222 -16.88 5.13 -10.77
C VAL A 222 -18.36 4.92 -10.53
N LYS A 223 -18.67 4.37 -9.36
CA LYS A 223 -20.04 4.23 -8.89
C LYS A 223 -20.14 4.74 -7.46
N ASP A 224 -20.98 5.74 -7.24
CA ASP A 224 -21.21 6.33 -5.92
C ASP A 224 -19.89 6.72 -5.20
N ALA A 225 -18.92 7.27 -5.94
CA ALA A 225 -17.53 7.45 -5.52
C ALA A 225 -16.96 8.83 -5.86
N LYS A 226 -15.81 9.16 -5.24
CA LYS A 226 -15.03 10.36 -5.58
C LYS A 226 -13.70 9.96 -6.24
N ALA A 227 -13.30 10.68 -7.28
CA ALA A 227 -11.99 10.54 -7.90
C ALA A 227 -11.35 11.92 -8.14
N GLU A 228 -10.17 12.15 -7.60
CA GLU A 228 -9.40 13.40 -7.76
C GLU A 228 -8.04 13.11 -8.39
N PHE A 229 -7.76 13.74 -9.51
CA PHE A 229 -6.47 13.72 -10.21
C PHE A 229 -5.86 15.10 -10.09
N LYS A 230 -4.69 15.19 -9.47
CA LYS A 230 -4.04 16.46 -9.18
C LYS A 230 -2.55 16.40 -9.45
N ASN A 231 -2.04 17.39 -10.16
CA ASN A 231 -0.61 17.64 -10.24
C ASN A 231 -0.25 18.93 -9.50
N GLU A 232 0.94 18.95 -8.91
CA GLU A 232 1.58 20.18 -8.48
C GLU A 232 1.81 21.11 -9.69
N GLU A 233 1.54 22.41 -9.54
CA GLU A 233 1.64 23.41 -10.62
C GLU A 233 3.02 23.44 -11.30
N ASN A 234 4.08 23.17 -10.54
CA ASN A 234 5.45 23.23 -11.01
C ASN A 234 5.98 21.90 -11.57
N LYS A 235 5.20 20.81 -11.49
CA LYS A 235 5.60 19.51 -12.04
C LYS A 235 5.16 19.39 -13.50
N ASN A 236 6.13 19.27 -14.40
CA ASN A 236 5.84 19.00 -15.81
C ASN A 236 5.54 17.51 -16.03
N ILE A 237 4.27 17.14 -15.90
CA ILE A 237 3.77 15.79 -16.17
C ILE A 237 3.09 15.80 -17.54
N GLY A 238 3.41 14.79 -18.36
CA GLY A 238 2.85 14.62 -19.70
C GLY A 238 1.32 14.51 -19.69
N PRO A 239 0.66 14.81 -20.82
CA PRO A 239 -0.79 14.72 -20.92
C PRO A 239 -1.27 13.27 -20.80
N ILE A 240 -2.49 13.10 -20.26
CA ILE A 240 -3.27 11.89 -20.47
C ILE A 240 -3.69 11.88 -21.94
N GLU A 241 -3.19 10.92 -22.72
CA GLU A 241 -3.51 10.77 -24.13
C GLU A 241 -4.98 10.38 -24.32
N THR A 242 -5.44 9.40 -23.54
CA THR A 242 -6.85 8.97 -23.58
C THR A 242 -7.44 8.80 -22.19
N LEU A 243 -8.60 9.44 -21.98
CA LEU A 243 -9.46 9.29 -20.82
C LEU A 243 -10.79 8.63 -21.25
N SER A 244 -11.11 7.49 -20.67
CA SER A 244 -12.42 6.87 -20.68
C SER A 244 -13.04 7.06 -19.30
N LEU A 245 -14.15 7.79 -19.18
CA LEU A 245 -14.83 8.06 -17.92
C LEU A 245 -16.28 7.58 -17.97
N ASN A 246 -16.61 6.57 -17.16
CA ASN A 246 -17.98 6.10 -16.99
C ASN A 246 -18.40 6.24 -15.54
N SER A 247 -19.47 6.98 -15.28
CA SER A 247 -20.01 7.15 -13.93
C SER A 247 -21.43 6.60 -13.79
N ILE A 248 -21.75 6.08 -12.60
CA ILE A 248 -23.06 5.53 -12.25
C ILE A 248 -23.45 6.07 -10.87
N GLY A 249 -24.66 6.63 -10.72
CA GLY A 249 -25.12 7.20 -9.45
C GLY A 249 -24.44 8.53 -9.12
N LYS A 250 -24.24 8.81 -7.82
CA LYS A 250 -23.73 10.10 -7.36
C LYS A 250 -22.20 10.12 -7.29
N ASN A 251 -21.56 10.88 -8.17
CA ASN A 251 -20.10 10.90 -8.27
C ASN A 251 -19.52 12.32 -8.22
N ASP A 252 -18.28 12.44 -7.75
CA ASP A 252 -17.47 13.66 -7.81
C ASP A 252 -16.12 13.35 -8.47
N VAL A 253 -15.87 13.90 -9.65
CA VAL A 253 -14.67 13.62 -10.45
C VAL A 253 -13.94 14.91 -10.79
N ASN A 254 -12.70 15.05 -10.34
CA ASN A 254 -11.93 16.28 -10.49
C ASN A 254 -10.57 16.05 -11.15
N PHE A 255 -10.22 16.88 -12.14
CA PHE A 255 -8.92 16.95 -12.79
C PHE A 255 -8.31 18.35 -12.62
N GLN A 256 -7.32 18.47 -11.72
CA GLN A 256 -6.61 19.73 -11.40
C GLN A 256 -5.18 19.70 -11.94
N HIS A 257 -4.82 20.69 -12.76
CA HIS A 257 -3.50 20.78 -13.40
C HIS A 257 -3.13 19.53 -14.24
N ILE A 258 -4.15 18.87 -14.79
CA ILE A 258 -4.00 17.72 -15.70
C ILE A 258 -4.30 18.18 -17.13
N LYS A 259 -3.42 17.83 -18.07
CA LYS A 259 -3.70 17.95 -19.51
C LYS A 259 -4.29 16.64 -20.03
N ILE A 260 -5.35 16.73 -20.82
CA ILE A 260 -6.05 15.57 -21.39
C ILE A 260 -6.26 15.82 -22.87
N ASN A 261 -5.74 14.94 -23.74
CA ASN A 261 -5.83 15.11 -25.19
C ASN A 261 -7.19 14.66 -25.73
N ALA A 262 -7.64 13.45 -25.35
CA ALA A 262 -8.94 12.92 -25.75
C ALA A 262 -9.69 12.32 -24.56
N ALA A 263 -10.96 12.66 -24.42
CA ALA A 263 -11.89 12.14 -23.43
C ALA A 263 -13.12 11.50 -24.10
N LYS A 264 -13.63 10.42 -23.52
CA LYS A 264 -14.87 9.75 -23.93
C LYS A 264 -15.54 9.06 -22.75
N GLY A 265 -16.81 8.74 -22.87
CA GLY A 265 -17.53 7.91 -21.91
C GLY A 265 -18.93 8.45 -21.63
N ASN A 266 -19.50 8.06 -20.50
CA ASN A 266 -20.87 8.40 -20.13
C ASN A 266 -20.90 8.91 -18.68
N LEU A 267 -21.56 10.04 -18.48
CA LEU A 267 -21.76 10.61 -17.14
C LEU A 267 -23.19 10.33 -16.69
N SER A 268 -23.38 9.89 -15.45
CA SER A 268 -24.71 9.90 -14.81
C SER A 268 -25.16 11.33 -14.53
N ASP A 269 -26.48 11.55 -14.48
CA ASP A 269 -27.09 12.85 -14.18
C ASP A 269 -26.68 13.44 -12.82
N GLU A 270 -26.24 12.58 -11.88
CA GLU A 270 -25.79 12.95 -10.54
C GLU A 270 -24.25 13.07 -10.42
N THR A 271 -23.53 13.15 -11.54
CA THR A 271 -22.08 13.35 -11.55
C THR A 271 -21.73 14.84 -11.54
N THR A 272 -21.00 15.26 -10.50
CA THR A 272 -20.26 16.52 -10.50
C THR A 272 -18.88 16.29 -11.10
N ILE A 273 -18.49 17.12 -12.08
CA ILE A 273 -17.19 17.01 -12.74
C ILE A 273 -16.48 18.36 -12.86
N GLN A 274 -15.19 18.39 -12.55
CA GLN A 274 -14.29 19.50 -12.85
C GLN A 274 -13.22 19.01 -13.83
N ILE A 275 -13.25 19.54 -15.05
CA ILE A 275 -12.36 19.16 -16.16
C ILE A 275 -12.29 20.34 -17.15
N PRO A 276 -11.21 20.51 -17.95
CA PRO A 276 -11.19 21.54 -18.99
C PRO A 276 -12.39 21.43 -19.95
N THR A 277 -12.97 22.58 -20.31
CA THR A 277 -14.19 22.66 -21.14
C THR A 277 -14.07 21.90 -22.47
N VAL A 278 -12.88 21.88 -23.07
CA VAL A 278 -12.63 21.13 -24.31
C VAL A 278 -12.87 19.63 -24.13
N ASN A 279 -12.48 19.07 -22.97
CA ASN A 279 -12.68 17.66 -22.67
C ASN A 279 -14.13 17.40 -22.19
N LEU A 280 -14.76 18.33 -21.49
CA LEU A 280 -16.18 18.21 -21.12
C LEU A 280 -17.08 18.05 -22.34
N LYS A 281 -16.85 18.85 -23.40
CA LYS A 281 -17.57 18.74 -24.68
C LYS A 281 -17.35 17.40 -25.41
N GLN A 282 -16.27 16.68 -25.10
CA GLN A 282 -16.03 15.35 -25.68
C GLN A 282 -16.78 14.24 -24.91
N LEU A 283 -17.10 14.48 -23.64
CA LEU A 283 -17.85 13.56 -22.77
C LEU A 283 -19.37 13.72 -22.91
N ILE A 284 -19.85 14.95 -23.10
CA ILE A 284 -21.26 15.26 -23.28
C ILE A 284 -21.52 15.37 -24.78
N LYS A 285 -21.89 14.25 -25.41
CA LYS A 285 -22.40 14.22 -26.78
C LYS A 285 -23.91 14.29 -26.80
#